data_AF-A0A917IMC2-F1
#
_entry.id   AF-A0A917IMC2-F1
#
_cell.length_a   1.000
_cell.length_b   1.000
_cell.length_c   1.000
_cell.angle_alpha   90.00
_cell.angle_beta   90.00
_cell.angle_gamma   90.00
#
_symmetry.space_group_name_H-M   'P 1'
#
loop_
_entity.id
_entity.type
_entity.pdbx_description
1 polymer ?
#
loop_
_entity_poly.entity_id
_entity_poly.type
_entity_poly.pdbx_seq_one_letter_code
_entity_poly.pdbx_strand_id
1 'polypeptide(L)' 'MTKKARAGSAGKNKLGVTNSLVNNINARKKKGISRTKKDATVSKESYENMQRKWE' A
#
# COMPACT_ATOMS: atom_id res chain seq x y z
N MET A 1 1.45 -3.89 36.13
CA MET A 1 1.39 -2.74 35.19
C MET A 1 0.93 -3.25 33.83
N THR A 2 -0.36 -3.15 33.53
CA THR A 2 -0.92 -3.57 32.24
C THR A 2 -0.53 -2.55 31.18
N LYS A 3 0.25 -2.95 30.17
CA LYS A 3 0.61 -2.08 29.05
C LYS A 3 -0.67 -1.76 28.26
N LYS A 4 -1.25 -0.59 28.50
CA LYS A 4 -2.30 0.00 27.66
C LYS A 4 -1.75 0.05 26.23
N ALA A 5 -2.40 -0.64 25.29
CA ALA A 5 -2.08 -0.51 23.88
C ALA A 5 -2.11 1.00 23.55
N ARG A 6 -0.95 1.57 23.20
CA ARG A 6 -0.90 2.95 22.70
C ARG A 6 -1.89 3.00 21.53
N ALA A 7 -2.73 4.03 21.49
CA ALA A 7 -3.66 4.27 20.39
C ALA A 7 -2.85 4.40 19.09
N GLY A 8 -2.54 3.26 18.46
CA GLY A 8 -1.64 3.15 17.32
C GLY A 8 -2.41 3.45 16.06
N SER A 9 -2.57 4.75 15.79
CA SER A 9 -3.07 5.38 14.57
C SER A 9 -4.35 4.77 13.97
N ALA A 10 -5.49 5.36 14.30
CA ALA A 10 -6.70 5.19 13.51
C ALA A 10 -6.38 5.46 12.02
N GLY A 11 -6.54 4.44 11.16
CA GLY A 11 -6.37 4.56 9.71
C GLY A 11 -5.06 4.04 9.10
N LYS A 12 -4.14 3.42 9.86
CA LYS A 12 -2.93 2.78 9.30
C LYS A 12 -2.90 1.28 9.59
N ASN A 13 -2.28 0.50 8.69
CA ASN A 13 -2.15 -0.95 8.86
C ASN A 13 -0.93 -1.35 9.72
N LYS A 14 -0.68 -2.66 9.88
CA LYS A 14 0.44 -3.21 10.68
C LYS A 14 1.84 -2.77 10.20
N LEU A 15 1.97 -2.30 8.96
CA LEU A 15 3.20 -1.76 8.39
C LEU A 15 3.31 -0.24 8.58
N GLY A 16 2.34 0.39 9.28
CA GLY A 16 2.30 1.84 9.50
C GLY A 16 1.88 2.66 8.29
N VAL A 17 1.35 2.02 7.24
CA VAL A 17 0.95 2.69 5.99
C VAL A 17 -0.57 2.69 5.80
N THR A 18 -1.07 3.77 5.20
CA THR A 18 -2.51 3.99 4.94
C THR A 18 -3.02 3.16 3.76
N ASN A 19 -2.20 2.96 2.72
CA ASN A 19 -2.55 2.17 1.54
C ASN A 19 -1.60 0.98 1.36
N SER A 20 -2.06 -0.23 1.70
CA SER A 20 -1.25 -1.46 1.60
C SER A 20 -0.90 -1.81 0.15
N LEU A 21 -1.80 -1.52 -0.79
CA LEU A 21 -1.64 -1.88 -2.19
C LEU A 21 -0.54 -1.06 -2.86
N VAL A 22 -0.56 0.26 -2.67
CA VAL A 22 0.48 1.17 -3.18
C VAL A 22 1.84 0.84 -2.58
N ASN A 23 1.89 0.57 -1.27
CA ASN A 23 3.13 0.17 -0.61
C ASN A 23 3.71 -1.12 -1.22
N ASN A 24 2.87 -2.13 -1.46
CA ASN A 24 3.30 -3.37 -2.11
C ASN A 24 3.82 -3.14 -3.53
N ILE A 25 3.16 -2.27 -4.32
CA ILE A 25 3.62 -1.92 -5.67
C ILE A 25 4.99 -1.25 -5.62
N ASN A 26 5.18 -0.26 -4.73
CA ASN A 26 6.45 0.45 -4.59
C ASN A 26 7.56 -0.49 -4.09
N ALA A 27 7.27 -1.39 -3.16
CA ALA A 27 8.21 -2.41 -2.71
C ALA A 27 8.64 -3.33 -3.86
N ARG A 28 7.71 -3.76 -4.73
CA ARG A 28 8.04 -4.58 -5.90
C ARG A 28 8.84 -3.82 -6.95
N LYS A 29 8.56 -2.54 -7.17
CA LYS A 29 9.34 -1.65 -8.04
C LYS A 29 10.78 -1.50 -7.54
N LYS A 30 10.98 -1.21 -6.24
CA LYS A 30 12.32 -1.15 -5.62
C LYS A 30 13.10 -2.45 -5.76
N LYS A 31 12.41 -3.59 -5.68
CA LYS A 31 12.99 -4.92 -5.87
C LYS A 31 13.21 -5.31 -7.34
N GLY A 32 12.78 -4.49 -8.31
CA GLY A 32 12.88 -4.81 -9.74
C GLY A 32 11.94 -5.93 -10.23
N ILE A 33 11.01 -6.40 -9.40
CA ILE A 33 10.11 -7.54 -9.70
C ILE A 33 8.67 -7.07 -10.01
N SER A 34 8.50 -5.80 -10.38
CA SER A 34 7.20 -5.27 -10.80
C SER A 34 6.81 -5.86 -12.15
N ARG A 35 5.52 -6.20 -12.31
CA ARG A 35 5.00 -6.66 -13.60
C ARG A 35 5.10 -5.53 -14.62
N THR A 36 5.34 -5.89 -15.88
CA THR A 36 5.31 -4.92 -16.99
C THR A 36 3.90 -4.39 -17.18
N LYS A 37 3.73 -3.26 -17.88
CA LYS A 37 2.42 -2.63 -18.11
C LYS A 37 1.44 -3.57 -18.84
N LYS A 38 1.93 -4.39 -19.77
CA LYS A 38 1.14 -5.38 -20.50
C LYS A 38 0.68 -6.55 -19.62
N ASP A 39 1.46 -6.90 -18.60
CA ASP A 39 1.18 -8.00 -17.67
C ASP A 39 0.49 -7.52 -16.38
N ALA A 40 0.11 -6.24 -16.34
CA ALA A 40 -0.53 -5.65 -15.18
C ALA A 40 -1.97 -6.19 -15.06
N THR A 41 -2.28 -6.79 -13.92
CA THR A 41 -3.61 -7.30 -13.59
C THR A 41 -4.49 -6.26 -12.89
N VAL A 42 -3.96 -5.05 -12.73
CA VAL A 42 -4.65 -3.97 -12.04
C VAL A 42 -5.55 -3.26 -13.07
N SER A 43 -6.85 -3.26 -12.84
CA SER A 43 -7.79 -2.53 -13.70
C SER A 43 -7.53 -1.03 -13.66
N LYS A 44 -7.94 -0.31 -14.70
CA LYS A 44 -7.79 1.15 -14.78
C LYS A 44 -8.45 1.86 -13.58
N GLU A 45 -9.65 1.44 -13.21
CA GLU A 45 -10.38 1.96 -12.05
C GLU A 45 -9.65 1.69 -10.72
N SER A 46 -9.07 0.50 -10.56
CA SER A 46 -8.23 0.17 -9.40
C SER A 46 -7.00 1.08 -9.34
N TYR A 47 -6.43 1.42 -10.49
CA TYR A 47 -5.29 2.32 -10.59
C TYR A 47 -5.64 3.76 -10.20
N GLU A 48 -6.78 4.27 -10.67
CA GLU A 48 -7.28 5.61 -10.33
C GLU A 48 -7.57 5.74 -8.82
N ASN A 49 -8.18 4.72 -8.22
CA ASN A 49 -8.41 4.67 -6.77
C ASN A 49 -7.12 4.63 -5.95
N MET A 50 -6.06 4.00 -6.47
CA MET A 50 -4.74 4.05 -5.84
C MET A 50 -4.09 5.43 -5.96
N GLN A 51 -4.20 6.08 -7.13
CA GLN A 51 -3.63 7.41 -7.36
C GLN A 51 -4.17 8.47 -6.40
N ARG A 52 -5.47 8.40 -6.04
CA ARG A 52 -6.08 9.32 -5.06
C ARG A 52 -5.47 9.25 -3.66
N LYS A 53 -4.66 8.23 -3.35
CA LYS A 53 -3.98 8.03 -2.07
C LYS A 53 -2.51 7.63 -2.26
N TRP A 54 -1.88 8.10 -3.34
CA TRP A 54 -0.49 7.81 -3.69
C TRP A 54 0.45 8.85 -3.07
N GLU A 55 0.52 8.88 -1.75
CA GLU A 55 1.60 9.55 -0.99
C GLU A 55 2.62 8.51 -0.49
#